data_AF-A0A532C9Z0-F1
#
_entry.id   AF-A0A532C9Z0-F1
#
_cell.length_a   1.000
_cell.length_b   1.000
_cell.length_c   1.000
_cell.angle_alpha   90.00
_cell.angle_beta   90.00
_cell.angle_gamma   90.00
#
_symmetry.space_group_name_H-M   'P 1'
#
loop_
_entity.id
_entity.type
_entity.pdbx_description
1 polymer ?
#
loop_
_entity_poly.entity_id
_entity_poly.type
_entity_poly.pdbx_seq_one_letter_code
_entity_poly.pdbx_strand_id
1 'polypeptide(L)'
;MTTRIGQYWLSASALLISSLLTTSVSAAADPPCDKYPTAKQSRCTEIWKELYKEDGPIIAQFGLDQQKRRDEGKINAQQHLAENMTFIKQSTDKRIERLNERMTRE
;
A
#
# COMPACT_ATOMS: atom_id res chain seq x y z
N MET A 1 -39.51 -1.54 31.55
CA MET A 1 -38.79 -0.68 30.58
C MET A 1 -37.29 -0.81 30.82
N THR A 2 -36.67 -1.93 30.45
CA THR A 2 -35.22 -2.12 30.72
C THR A 2 -34.52 -2.99 29.67
N THR A 3 -35.28 -3.68 28.81
CA THR A 3 -34.76 -4.57 27.78
C THR A 3 -34.45 -3.89 26.44
N ARG A 4 -35.05 -2.72 26.15
CA ARG A 4 -34.80 -2.02 24.87
C ARG A 4 -33.47 -1.28 24.83
N ILE A 5 -32.96 -0.80 25.97
CA ILE A 5 -31.75 0.03 26.01
C ILE A 5 -30.49 -0.79 25.70
N GLY A 6 -30.38 -2.03 26.20
CA GLY A 6 -29.22 -2.89 25.94
C GLY A 6 -29.06 -3.31 24.47
N GLN A 7 -30.16 -3.40 23.72
CA GLN A 7 -30.13 -3.79 22.31
C GLN A 7 -29.52 -2.69 21.41
N TYR A 8 -29.83 -1.42 21.68
CA TYR A 8 -29.28 -0.28 20.91
C TYR A 8 -27.77 -0.10 21.13
N TRP A 9 -27.26 -0.43 22.31
CA TRP A 9 -25.83 -0.33 22.63
C TRP A 9 -24.98 -1.41 21.95
N LEU A 10 -25.52 -2.62 21.80
CA LEU A 10 -24.86 -3.70 21.07
C LEU A 10 -24.85 -3.42 19.55
N SER A 11 -25.94 -2.87 19.01
CA SER A 11 -26.02 -2.50 17.59
C SER A 11 -25.13 -1.31 17.22
N ALA A 12 -25.02 -0.30 18.09
CA ALA A 12 -24.15 0.86 17.86
C ALA A 12 -22.66 0.48 17.86
N SER A 13 -22.27 -0.45 18.75
CA SER A 13 -20.89 -0.96 18.81
C SER A 13 -20.53 -1.79 17.56
N ALA A 14 -21.47 -2.57 17.03
CA ALA A 14 -21.24 -3.37 15.82
C ALA A 14 -21.06 -2.53 14.56
N LEU A 15 -21.80 -1.41 14.42
CA LEU A 15 -21.70 -0.52 13.26
C LEU A 15 -20.36 0.24 13.22
N LEU A 16 -19.81 0.63 14.37
CA LEU A 16 -18.51 1.30 14.46
C LEU A 16 -17.34 0.38 14.08
N ILE A 17 -17.44 -0.93 14.37
CA ILE A 17 -16.42 -1.92 14.00
C ILE A 17 -16.44 -2.19 12.48
N SER A 18 -17.62 -2.19 11.84
CA SER A 18 -17.74 -2.40 10.39
C SER A 18 -17.18 -1.25 9.54
N SER A 19 -17.07 -0.03 10.10
CA SER A 19 -16.52 1.12 9.36
C SER A 19 -14.99 1.15 9.28
N LEU A 20 -14.28 0.34 10.09
CA LEU A 20 -12.81 0.25 10.07
C LEU A 20 -12.27 -0.63 8.92
N LEU A 21 -13.15 -1.29 8.15
CA LEU A 21 -12.80 -2.07 6.97
C LEU A 21 -12.93 -1.27 5.66
N THR A 22 -12.97 0.06 5.72
CA THR A 22 -12.78 0.88 4.51
C THR A 22 -11.36 0.64 4.01
N THR A 23 -11.28 -0.25 3.02
CA THR A 23 -10.13 -0.56 2.19
C THR A 23 -9.34 0.71 1.92
N SER A 24 -8.11 0.75 2.44
CA SER A 24 -7.08 1.68 1.99
C SER A 24 -6.85 1.42 0.51
N VAL A 25 -7.58 2.15 -0.34
CA VAL A 25 -7.20 2.32 -1.73
C VAL A 25 -5.94 3.18 -1.68
N SER A 26 -4.80 2.54 -1.48
CA SER A 26 -3.51 3.17 -1.79
C SER A 26 -3.57 3.51 -3.26
N ALA A 27 -3.82 4.79 -3.58
CA ALA A 27 -3.68 5.29 -4.92
C ALA A 27 -2.25 4.94 -5.36
N ALA A 28 -2.13 3.97 -6.26
CA ALA A 28 -0.86 3.71 -6.90
C ALA A 28 -0.43 5.01 -7.57
N ALA A 29 0.86 5.34 -7.50
CA ALA A 29 1.38 6.43 -8.32
C ALA A 29 0.98 6.15 -9.78
N ASP A 30 0.70 7.20 -10.54
CA ASP A 30 0.24 7.03 -11.92
C ASP A 30 1.20 6.11 -12.68
N PRO A 31 0.68 5.08 -13.36
CA PRO A 31 1.53 4.14 -14.06
C PRO A 31 2.27 4.87 -15.19
N PRO A 32 3.59 4.63 -15.38
CA PRO A 32 4.36 5.24 -16.45
C PRO A 32 4.09 4.51 -17.79
N CYS A 33 2.82 4.48 -18.19
CA CYS A 33 2.32 3.75 -19.36
C CYS A 33 2.29 4.59 -20.64
N ASP A 34 2.37 5.91 -20.51
CA ASP A 34 2.43 6.89 -21.61
C ASP A 34 3.60 6.62 -22.58
N LYS A 35 4.68 6.03 -22.09
CA LYS A 35 5.84 5.61 -22.91
C LYS A 35 5.55 4.44 -23.86
N TYR A 36 4.45 3.70 -23.68
CA TYR A 36 4.08 2.58 -24.54
C TYR A 36 3.03 3.01 -25.59
N PRO A 37 2.97 2.32 -26.77
CA PRO A 37 1.94 2.58 -27.77
C PRO A 37 0.53 2.48 -27.18
N THR A 38 -0.41 3.28 -27.66
CA THR A 38 -1.79 3.38 -27.12
C THR A 38 -2.47 2.02 -26.96
N ALA A 39 -2.29 1.11 -27.93
CA ALA A 39 -2.85 -0.24 -27.88
C ALA A 39 -2.37 -1.09 -26.69
N LYS A 40 -1.21 -0.76 -26.10
CA LYS A 40 -0.60 -1.47 -24.97
C LYS A 40 -0.81 -0.80 -23.61
N GLN A 41 -1.37 0.42 -23.57
CA GLN A 41 -1.49 1.19 -22.33
C GLN A 41 -2.44 0.57 -21.31
N SER A 42 -3.55 -0.01 -21.77
CA SER A 42 -4.48 -0.75 -20.90
C SER A 42 -3.77 -1.91 -20.21
N ARG A 43 -2.99 -2.68 -20.98
CA ARG A 43 -2.24 -3.83 -20.48
C ARG A 43 -1.15 -3.42 -19.49
N CYS A 44 -0.42 -2.35 -19.79
CA CYS A 44 0.54 -1.75 -18.87
C CYS A 44 -0.11 -1.33 -17.54
N THR A 45 -1.31 -0.75 -17.58
CA THR A 45 -2.05 -0.33 -16.37
C THR A 45 -2.44 -1.53 -15.50
N GLU A 46 -2.86 -2.64 -16.11
CA GLU A 46 -3.15 -3.88 -15.39
C GLU A 46 -1.90 -4.44 -14.71
N ILE A 47 -0.81 -4.58 -15.46
CA ILE A 47 0.48 -5.08 -14.94
C ILE A 47 0.99 -4.19 -13.81
N TRP A 48 0.85 -2.87 -13.93
CA TRP A 48 1.23 -1.95 -12.87
C TRP A 48 0.45 -2.18 -11.59
N LYS A 49 -0.89 -2.35 -11.69
CA LYS A 49 -1.73 -2.66 -10.52
C LYS A 49 -1.35 -3.98 -9.87
N GLU A 50 -1.00 -5.00 -10.67
CA GLU A 50 -0.51 -6.28 -10.17
C GLU A 50 0.81 -6.12 -9.42
N LEU A 51 1.78 -5.41 -10.00
CA LEU A 51 3.07 -5.14 -9.37
C LEU A 51 2.94 -4.36 -8.05
N TYR A 52 2.00 -3.42 -7.94
CA TYR A 52 1.70 -2.74 -6.67
C TYR A 52 1.17 -3.70 -5.61
N LYS A 53 0.33 -4.65 -5.99
CA LYS A 53 -0.18 -5.69 -5.07
C LYS A 53 0.94 -6.62 -4.62
N GLU A 54 1.81 -7.04 -5.55
CA GLU A 54 2.98 -7.88 -5.26
C GLU A 54 3.94 -7.20 -4.26
N ASP A 55 4.07 -5.88 -4.34
CA ASP A 55 4.94 -5.11 -3.43
C ASP A 55 4.34 -4.85 -2.05
N GLY A 56 3.02 -5.03 -1.89
CA GLY A 56 2.31 -4.75 -0.64
C GLY A 56 2.95 -5.41 0.59
N PRO A 57 3.20 -6.73 0.60
CA PRO A 57 3.79 -7.42 1.73
C PRO A 57 5.17 -6.90 2.15
N ILE A 58 6.07 -6.63 1.19
CA ILE A 58 7.41 -6.15 1.51
C ILE A 58 7.42 -4.70 2.01
N ILE A 59 6.54 -3.84 1.48
CA ILE A 59 6.35 -2.47 1.96
C ILE A 59 5.80 -2.48 3.40
N ALA A 60 4.81 -3.34 3.66
CA ALA A 60 4.22 -3.48 5.00
C ALA A 60 5.27 -3.98 6.01
N GLN A 61 6.04 -5.01 5.65
CA GLN A 61 7.09 -5.54 6.52
C GLN A 61 8.16 -4.48 6.82
N PHE A 62 8.61 -3.73 5.80
CA PHE A 62 9.54 -2.63 6.00
C PHE A 62 9.00 -1.60 6.99
N GLY A 63 7.72 -1.22 6.88
CA GLY A 63 7.07 -0.30 7.82
C GLY A 63 7.03 -0.83 9.26
N LEU A 64 6.70 -2.11 9.44
CA LEU A 64 6.70 -2.76 10.76
C LEU A 64 8.11 -2.82 11.37
N ASP A 65 9.12 -3.13 10.56
CA ASP A 65 10.52 -3.18 11.00
C ASP A 65 11.04 -1.79 11.40
N GLN A 66 10.68 -0.76 10.62
CA GLN A 66 10.97 0.63 10.96
C GLN A 66 10.32 1.05 12.29
N GLN A 67 9.04 0.72 12.47
CA GLN A 67 8.29 1.03 13.70
C GLN A 67 8.94 0.35 14.91
N LYS A 68 9.23 -0.95 14.82
CA LYS A 68 9.93 -1.69 15.89
C LYS A 68 11.28 -1.05 16.23
N ARG A 69 12.09 -0.71 15.24
CA ARG A 69 13.40 -0.08 15.47
C ARG A 69 13.28 1.30 16.12
N ARG A 70 12.25 2.08 15.81
CA ARG A 70 11.95 3.35 16.50
C ARG A 70 11.55 3.12 17.95
N ASP A 71 10.69 2.14 18.21
CA ASP A 71 10.21 1.82 19.57
C ASP A 71 11.34 1.27 20.46
N GLU A 72 12.29 0.56 19.86
CA GLU A 72 13.52 0.08 20.52
C GLU A 72 14.61 1.17 20.65
N GLY A 73 14.37 2.40 20.17
CA GLY A 73 15.34 3.50 20.20
C GLY A 73 16.56 3.30 19.28
N LYS A 74 16.51 2.36 18.33
CA LYS A 74 17.61 2.03 17.41
C LYS A 74 17.77 3.03 16.27
N ILE A 75 16.72 3.78 15.94
CA ILE A 75 16.75 4.86 14.95
C ILE A 75 16.00 6.09 15.46
N ASN A 76 16.54 7.26 15.13
CA ASN A 76 15.87 8.53 15.36
C ASN A 76 14.95 8.91 14.17
N ALA A 77 14.22 10.02 14.30
CA ALA A 77 13.29 10.48 13.28
C ALA A 77 13.97 10.81 11.93
N GLN A 78 15.17 11.37 11.95
CA GLN A 78 15.93 11.72 10.74
C GLN A 78 16.40 10.46 9.99
N GLN A 79 16.90 9.47 10.72
CA GLN A 79 17.29 8.17 10.16
C GLN A 79 16.08 7.44 9.57
N HIS A 80 14.95 7.41 10.28
CA HIS A 80 13.70 6.85 9.78
C HIS A 80 13.27 7.49 8.46
N LEU A 81 13.28 8.83 8.38
CA LEU A 81 12.93 9.55 7.15
C LEU A 81 13.89 9.21 6.00
N ALA A 82 15.20 9.24 6.26
CA ALA A 82 16.21 8.94 5.24
C ALA A 82 16.10 7.50 4.70
N GLU A 83 15.90 6.54 5.60
CA GLU A 83 15.70 5.13 5.25
C GLU A 83 14.38 4.92 4.47
N ASN A 84 13.28 5.56 4.89
CA ASN A 84 12.01 5.54 4.15
C ASN A 84 12.18 6.06 2.72
N MET A 85 12.83 7.20 2.55
CA MET A 85 13.05 7.78 1.22
C MET A 85 13.90 6.87 0.34
N THR A 86 14.93 6.26 0.91
CA THR A 86 15.79 5.28 0.22
C THR A 86 14.98 4.06 -0.22
N PHE A 87 14.17 3.49 0.67
CA PHE A 87 13.33 2.34 0.37
C PHE A 87 12.26 2.64 -0.70
N ILE A 88 11.58 3.80 -0.60
CA ILE A 88 10.59 4.23 -1.59
C ILE A 88 11.23 4.33 -2.97
N LYS A 89 12.40 4.97 -3.06
CA LYS A 89 13.14 5.08 -4.33
C LYS A 89 13.47 3.70 -4.90
N GLN A 90 14.13 2.85 -4.10
CA GLN A 90 14.56 1.53 -4.56
C GLN A 90 13.38 0.62 -4.95
N SER A 91 12.28 0.65 -4.19
CA SER A 91 11.08 -0.15 -4.51
C SER A 91 10.41 0.33 -5.80
N THR A 92 10.36 1.65 -6.02
CA THR A 92 9.83 2.25 -7.25
C THR A 92 10.69 1.89 -8.46
N ASP A 93 12.02 2.00 -8.35
CA ASP A 93 12.95 1.64 -9.42
C ASP A 93 12.78 0.16 -9.82
N LYS A 94 12.73 -0.76 -8.83
CA LYS A 94 12.48 -2.19 -9.06
C LYS A 94 11.12 -2.49 -9.66
N ARG A 95 10.09 -1.70 -9.32
CA ARG A 95 8.76 -1.84 -9.91
C ARG A 95 8.75 -1.43 -11.37
N ILE A 96 9.42 -0.33 -11.71
CA ILE A 96 9.57 0.14 -13.08
C ILE A 96 10.36 -0.87 -13.93
N GLU A 97 11.43 -1.45 -13.37
CA GLU A 97 12.20 -2.52 -14.02
C GLU A 97 11.31 -3.73 -14.36
N ARG A 98 10.59 -4.28 -13.37
CA ARG A 98 9.66 -5.40 -13.59
C ARG A 98 8.53 -5.05 -14.57
N LEU A 99 8.04 -3.82 -14.56
CA LEU A 99 7.07 -3.35 -15.55
C LEU A 99 7.65 -3.41 -16.96
N ASN A 100 8.87 -2.90 -17.15
CA ASN A 100 9.56 -2.93 -18.45
C ASN A 100 9.75 -4.35 -18.95
N GLU A 101 10.21 -5.25 -18.07
CA GLU A 101 10.40 -6.66 -18.40
C GLU A 101 9.10 -7.34 -18.84
N ARG A 102 7.98 -7.09 -18.13
CA ARG A 102 6.68 -7.64 -18.49
C ARG A 102 6.16 -7.05 -19.80
N MET A 103 6.26 -5.74 -20.00
CA MET A 103 5.80 -5.07 -21.21
C MET A 103 6.61 -5.42 -22.46
N THR A 104 7.82 -5.97 -22.32
CA THR A 104 8.59 -6.52 -23.45
C THR A 104 7.96 -7.81 -24.00
N ARG A 105 7.16 -8.52 -23.20
CA ARG A 105 6.50 -9.78 -23.56
C ARG A 105 5.06 -9.60 -24.06
N GLU A 106 4.53 -8.39 -23.96
CA GLU A 106 3.23 -7.95 -24.50
C GLU A 106 3.45 -7.27 -25.85
#